data_AF-A0ABD2QSJ9-F1
#
_entry.id   AF-A0ABD2QSJ9-F1
#
_cell.length_a   1.000
_cell.length_b   1.000
_cell.length_c   1.000
_cell.angle_alpha   90.00
_cell.angle_beta   90.00
_cell.angle_gamma   90.00
#
_symmetry.space_group_name_H-M   'P 1'
#
loop_
_entity.id
_entity.type
_entity.pdbx_description
1 polymer ?
#
loop_
_entity_poly.entity_id
_entity_poly.type
_entity_poly.pdbx_seq_one_letter_code
_entity_poly.pdbx_strand_id
1 'polypeptide(L)'
;MINFDHLFACLHDHYEEAFENKLKCIVHYFGRICSSIPVGFVSFERKVLSLEYSPSCIPYPKEKLWSQSNISLCHFEISVSGLIEDQSREAIEVDFANMYLGGGALVRGCVQEEIRFMFNPELIAGMLFLPCMADNEAIEIVGTERFSSYTGYASSFRFNGDYVDKKDIDVLGRRKTRIVAIDALCCPGKSQYRLEGLLREINKAFCGFMDQCKCHQYQQLFKDDQTVKATGGRSIVNLLVGFPFVIF
;
A
#
# COMPACT_ATOMS: atom_id res chain seq x y z
N MET A 1 -11.60 2.17 -13.68
CA MET A 1 -13.07 2.28 -13.71
C MET A 1 -13.48 2.98 -12.43
N ILE A 2 -13.98 4.21 -12.51
CA ILE A 2 -14.22 5.07 -11.33
C ILE A 2 -15.71 5.26 -11.01
N ASN A 3 -16.58 5.09 -12.01
CA ASN A 3 -18.01 5.19 -11.80
C ASN A 3 -18.53 3.98 -11.02
N PHE A 4 -19.59 4.20 -10.24
CA PHE A 4 -20.13 3.22 -9.29
C PHE A 4 -21.22 2.33 -9.93
N ASP A 5 -21.46 2.47 -11.23
CA ASP A 5 -22.49 1.72 -11.97
C ASP A 5 -22.35 0.21 -11.81
N HIS A 6 -21.12 -0.31 -11.85
CA HIS A 6 -20.85 -1.72 -11.65
C HIS A 6 -21.11 -2.20 -10.21
N LEU A 7 -20.88 -1.35 -9.20
CA LEU A 7 -21.22 -1.67 -7.80
C LEU A 7 -22.73 -1.87 -7.65
N PHE A 8 -23.54 -1.00 -8.27
CA PHE A 8 -24.99 -1.10 -8.26
C PHE A 8 -25.50 -2.30 -9.07
N ALA A 9 -24.93 -2.53 -10.26
CA ALA A 9 -25.29 -3.66 -11.11
C ALA A 9 -25.03 -5.00 -10.42
N CYS A 10 -23.91 -5.14 -9.69
CA CYS A 10 -23.60 -6.36 -8.95
C CYS A 10 -24.66 -6.69 -7.91
N LEU A 11 -25.15 -5.69 -7.17
CA LEU A 11 -26.20 -5.90 -6.16
C LEU A 11 -27.54 -6.33 -6.78
N HIS A 12 -27.89 -5.76 -7.93
CA HIS A 12 -29.14 -6.05 -8.63
C HIS A 12 -29.13 -7.44 -9.28
N ASP A 13 -28.05 -7.77 -10.00
CA ASP A 13 -28.01 -8.97 -10.83
C ASP A 13 -27.69 -10.23 -10.02
N HIS A 14 -26.86 -10.11 -8.99
CA HIS A 14 -26.41 -11.22 -8.15
C HIS A 14 -26.26 -10.74 -6.71
N TYR A 15 -27.36 -10.77 -5.95
CA TYR A 15 -27.34 -10.34 -4.56
C TYR A 15 -26.36 -11.17 -3.73
N GLU A 16 -25.36 -10.49 -3.18
CA GLU A 16 -24.50 -11.00 -2.13
C GLU A 16 -24.47 -9.99 -0.98
N GLU A 17 -24.62 -10.48 0.24
CA GLU A 17 -24.69 -9.62 1.43
C GLU A 17 -23.42 -8.77 1.58
N ALA A 18 -22.26 -9.28 1.16
CA ALA A 18 -21.02 -8.50 1.14
C ALA A 18 -21.14 -7.22 0.29
N PHE A 19 -21.79 -7.28 -0.88
CA PHE A 19 -21.95 -6.11 -1.76
C PHE A 19 -22.91 -5.07 -1.19
N GLU A 20 -23.99 -5.51 -0.54
CA GLU A 20 -24.85 -4.60 0.22
C GLU A 20 -24.05 -3.87 1.31
N ASN A 21 -23.17 -4.59 2.01
CA ASN A 21 -22.34 -4.01 3.06
C ASN A 21 -21.25 -3.07 2.53
N LYS A 22 -20.70 -3.32 1.34
CA LYS A 22 -19.85 -2.34 0.63
C LYS A 22 -20.62 -1.04 0.40
N LEU A 23 -21.85 -1.14 -0.11
CA LEU A 23 -22.70 0.02 -0.33
C LEU A 23 -23.03 0.76 0.96
N LYS A 24 -23.30 0.04 2.07
CA LYS A 24 -23.51 0.65 3.40
C LYS A 24 -22.32 1.51 3.83
N CYS A 25 -21.09 1.03 3.65
CA CYS A 25 -19.90 1.83 3.95
C CYS A 25 -19.83 3.13 3.13
N ILE A 26 -20.10 3.05 1.83
CA ILE A 26 -20.10 4.22 0.93
C ILE A 26 -21.20 5.23 1.29
N VAL A 27 -22.42 4.74 1.52
CA VAL A 27 -23.56 5.58 1.92
C VAL A 27 -23.30 6.23 3.28
N HIS A 28 -22.72 5.49 4.22
CA HIS A 28 -22.32 6.00 5.52
C HIS A 28 -21.30 7.14 5.40
N TYR A 29 -20.26 6.94 4.57
CA TYR A 29 -19.27 7.98 4.27
C TYR A 29 -19.91 9.25 3.69
N PHE A 30 -20.77 9.13 2.67
CA PHE A 30 -21.46 10.29 2.11
C PHE A 30 -22.38 10.97 3.14
N GLY A 31 -23.08 10.20 3.98
CA GLY A 31 -23.88 10.74 5.08
C GLY A 31 -23.04 11.55 6.08
N ARG A 32 -21.86 11.04 6.44
CA ARG A 32 -20.88 11.70 7.32
C ARG A 32 -20.39 13.01 6.74
N ILE A 33 -19.87 13.01 5.51
CA ILE A 33 -19.24 14.22 4.93
C ILE A 33 -20.27 15.29 4.55
N CYS A 34 -21.50 14.90 4.20
CA CYS A 34 -22.59 15.85 3.97
C CYS A 34 -23.07 16.52 5.26
N SER A 35 -22.95 15.83 6.41
CA SER A 35 -23.32 16.37 7.72
C SER A 35 -22.22 17.23 8.32
N SER A 36 -20.96 16.82 8.17
CA SER A 36 -19.78 17.54 8.64
C SER A 36 -18.62 17.26 7.69
N ILE A 37 -18.21 18.27 6.93
CA ILE A 37 -17.08 18.17 6.00
C ILE A 37 -15.79 17.88 6.80
N PRO A 38 -15.04 16.81 6.48
CA PRO A 38 -13.75 16.56 7.10
C PRO A 38 -12.77 17.71 6.83
N VAL A 39 -11.99 18.06 7.84
CA VAL A 39 -10.89 19.03 7.72
C VAL A 39 -9.57 18.29 7.61
N GLY A 40 -8.67 18.78 6.77
CA GLY A 40 -7.35 18.20 6.57
C GLY A 40 -7.06 17.86 5.11
N PHE A 41 -6.03 17.06 4.89
CA PHE A 41 -5.56 16.70 3.57
C PHE A 41 -5.31 15.19 3.45
N VAL A 42 -5.50 14.68 2.23
CA VAL A 42 -5.02 13.36 1.81
C VAL A 42 -3.99 13.57 0.71
N SER A 43 -2.80 12.99 0.89
CA SER A 43 -1.72 13.01 -0.10
C SER A 43 -1.65 11.67 -0.81
N PHE A 44 -1.51 11.71 -2.12
CA PHE A 44 -1.23 10.54 -2.96
C PHE A 44 0.13 10.75 -3.63
N GLU A 45 1.02 9.78 -3.45
CA GLU A 45 2.35 9.80 -4.01
C GLU A 45 2.59 8.53 -4.83
N ARG A 46 3.03 8.71 -6.08
CA ARG A 46 3.54 7.61 -6.90
C ARG A 46 5.05 7.52 -6.74
N LYS A 47 5.53 6.44 -6.12
CA LYS A 47 6.94 6.13 -5.98
C LYS A 47 7.43 5.37 -7.21
N VAL A 48 8.59 5.74 -7.73
CA VAL A 48 9.16 5.15 -8.95
C VAL A 48 10.65 4.90 -8.76
N LEU A 49 11.07 3.64 -8.91
CA LEU A 49 12.48 3.29 -9.07
C LEU A 49 12.87 3.49 -10.54
N SER A 50 13.91 4.25 -10.79
CA SER A 50 14.35 4.60 -12.14
C SER A 50 14.93 3.38 -12.86
N LEU A 51 14.38 3.04 -14.03
CA LEU A 51 14.93 1.97 -14.88
C LEU A 51 16.24 2.40 -15.56
N GLU A 52 16.41 3.71 -15.76
CA GLU A 52 17.62 4.32 -16.29
C GLU A 52 18.46 4.92 -15.15
N TYR A 53 19.76 4.99 -15.34
CA TYR A 53 20.62 5.65 -14.36
C TYR A 53 20.42 7.16 -14.41
N SER A 54 20.02 7.76 -13.28
CA SER A 54 20.01 9.20 -13.08
C SER A 54 20.54 9.54 -11.68
N PRO A 55 21.47 10.49 -11.53
CA PRO A 55 22.04 10.86 -10.23
C PRO A 55 21.01 11.35 -9.21
N SER A 56 19.84 11.82 -9.66
CA SER A 56 18.76 12.33 -8.83
C SER A 56 17.73 11.28 -8.43
N CYS A 57 17.80 10.06 -8.97
CA CYS A 57 16.78 9.04 -8.79
C CYS A 57 17.37 7.78 -8.12
N ILE A 58 16.52 6.99 -7.49
CA ILE A 58 16.91 5.68 -6.97
C ILE A 58 16.80 4.68 -8.14
N PRO A 59 17.88 4.02 -8.55
CA PRO A 59 17.81 3.07 -9.66
C PRO A 59 17.05 1.80 -9.26
N TYR A 60 16.44 1.14 -10.23
CA TYR A 60 15.83 -0.17 -10.05
C TYR A 60 16.92 -1.21 -9.75
N PRO A 61 16.97 -1.77 -8.53
CA PRO A 61 18.07 -2.64 -8.14
C PRO A 61 18.15 -3.91 -8.99
N LYS A 62 19.36 -4.33 -9.32
CA LYS A 62 19.64 -5.59 -10.03
C LYS A 62 20.07 -6.67 -9.05
N GLU A 63 20.03 -7.93 -9.50
CA GLU A 63 20.41 -9.12 -8.72
C GLU A 63 21.69 -8.93 -7.90
N LYS A 64 22.76 -8.45 -8.56
CA LYS A 64 24.08 -8.28 -7.95
C LYS A 64 24.04 -7.44 -6.67
N LEU A 65 23.18 -6.44 -6.62
CA LEU A 65 23.05 -5.58 -5.44
C LEU A 65 22.46 -6.35 -4.25
N TRP A 66 21.41 -7.12 -4.48
CA TRP A 66 20.77 -7.91 -3.43
C TRP A 66 21.68 -9.03 -2.93
N SER A 67 22.37 -9.72 -3.84
CA SER A 67 23.27 -10.82 -3.48
C SER A 67 24.55 -10.37 -2.77
N GLN A 68 24.98 -9.13 -2.97
CA GLN A 68 26.15 -8.54 -2.32
C GLN A 68 25.80 -7.68 -1.09
N SER A 69 24.51 -7.49 -0.80
CA SER A 69 24.06 -6.69 0.35
C SER A 69 24.53 -7.32 1.67
N ASN A 70 25.16 -6.50 2.50
CA ASN A 70 25.57 -6.87 3.86
C ASN A 70 24.73 -6.13 4.93
N ILE A 71 23.62 -5.52 4.51
CA ILE A 71 22.72 -4.79 5.42
C ILE A 71 22.08 -5.80 6.36
N SER A 72 22.21 -5.57 7.67
CA SER A 72 21.59 -6.41 8.69
C SER A 72 20.07 -6.35 8.58
N LEU A 73 19.42 -7.52 8.78
CA LEU A 73 17.96 -7.58 8.87
C LEU A 73 17.46 -6.67 10.00
N CYS A 74 16.33 -6.01 9.76
CA CYS A 74 15.69 -5.19 10.78
C CYS A 74 15.08 -6.06 11.88
N HIS A 75 14.84 -5.46 13.05
CA HIS A 75 13.99 -6.06 14.07
C HIS A 75 12.61 -6.35 13.46
N PHE A 76 12.04 -7.51 13.78
CA PHE A 76 10.70 -7.87 13.35
C PHE A 76 9.90 -8.41 14.54
N GLU A 77 8.61 -8.15 14.52
CA GLU A 77 7.65 -8.66 15.50
C GLU A 77 6.53 -9.35 14.74
N ILE A 78 6.10 -10.50 15.26
CA ILE A 78 5.01 -11.28 14.69
C ILE A 78 3.86 -11.24 15.68
N SER A 79 2.71 -10.76 15.21
CA SER A 79 1.44 -10.91 15.93
C SER A 79 0.58 -11.93 15.18
N VAL A 80 0.08 -12.93 15.90
CA VAL A 80 -0.82 -13.95 15.34
C VAL A 80 -2.29 -13.52 15.33
N SER A 81 -2.57 -12.31 15.82
CA SER A 81 -3.92 -11.75 15.93
C SER A 81 -3.92 -10.25 15.69
N GLY A 82 -5.10 -9.71 15.35
CA GLY A 82 -5.29 -8.32 15.00
C GLY A 82 -5.26 -8.08 13.49
N LEU A 83 -5.56 -6.84 13.11
CA LEU A 83 -5.64 -6.38 11.73
C LEU A 83 -4.54 -5.32 11.49
N ILE A 84 -4.24 -5.04 10.22
CA ILE A 84 -3.21 -4.05 9.84
C ILE A 84 -3.65 -2.64 10.26
N GLU A 85 -4.92 -2.31 10.03
CA GLU A 85 -5.52 -1.00 10.29
C GLU A 85 -5.77 -0.69 11.76
N ASP A 86 -5.76 -1.72 12.62
CA ASP A 86 -6.01 -1.62 14.07
C ASP A 86 -4.71 -1.61 14.89
N GLN A 87 -3.54 -1.56 14.24
CA GLN A 87 -2.26 -1.49 14.96
C GLN A 87 -2.14 -0.17 15.74
N SER A 88 -1.75 -0.29 17.01
CA SER A 88 -1.63 0.87 17.92
C SER A 88 -0.36 1.68 17.73
N ARG A 89 0.65 1.11 17.08
CA ARG A 89 1.91 1.80 16.77
C ARG A 89 1.78 2.52 15.44
N GLU A 90 2.37 3.70 15.35
CA GLU A 90 2.53 4.37 14.05
C GLU A 90 3.37 3.47 13.13
N ALA A 91 2.72 2.93 12.09
CA ALA A 91 3.29 1.99 11.15
C ALA A 91 2.84 2.32 9.73
N ILE A 92 3.61 1.83 8.75
CA ILE A 92 3.15 1.78 7.35
C ILE A 92 2.19 0.61 7.22
N GLU A 93 0.98 0.90 6.77
CA GLU A 93 -0.08 -0.08 6.56
C GLU A 93 -0.03 -0.56 5.11
N VAL A 94 0.23 -1.84 4.90
CA VAL A 94 0.33 -2.38 3.53
C VAL A 94 -1.05 -2.69 2.99
N ASP A 95 -1.30 -2.20 1.78
CA ASP A 95 -2.40 -2.58 0.92
C ASP A 95 -1.91 -3.63 -0.09
N PHE A 96 -2.50 -4.82 -0.04
CA PHE A 96 -2.22 -5.95 -0.93
C PHE A 96 -2.89 -5.70 -2.27
N ALA A 97 -2.36 -4.71 -2.97
CA ALA A 97 -3.04 -4.06 -4.06
C ALA A 97 -3.08 -4.90 -5.33
N ASN A 98 -4.03 -4.59 -6.18
CA ASN A 98 -3.93 -4.88 -7.61
C ASN A 98 -3.01 -3.82 -8.28
N MET A 99 -2.42 -4.18 -9.44
CA MET A 99 -1.66 -3.20 -10.24
C MET A 99 -2.51 -1.97 -10.62
N TYR A 100 -3.83 -2.14 -10.74
CA TYR A 100 -4.79 -1.04 -10.75
C TYR A 100 -5.26 -0.78 -9.32
N LEU A 101 -4.81 0.34 -8.74
CA LEU A 101 -5.18 0.74 -7.38
C LEU A 101 -6.69 0.60 -7.15
N GLY A 102 -7.06 -0.02 -6.03
CA GLY A 102 -8.44 -0.28 -5.63
C GLY A 102 -9.03 -1.55 -6.24
N GLY A 103 -8.34 -2.21 -7.17
CA GLY A 103 -8.74 -3.52 -7.70
C GLY A 103 -10.23 -3.63 -8.06
N GLY A 104 -10.92 -4.55 -7.38
CA GLY A 104 -12.36 -4.77 -7.54
C GLY A 104 -13.25 -3.93 -6.62
N ALA A 105 -12.76 -2.85 -6.01
CA ALA A 105 -13.45 -2.11 -4.94
C ALA A 105 -14.80 -1.55 -5.37
N LEU A 106 -14.94 -1.09 -6.62
CA LEU A 106 -16.19 -0.61 -7.20
C LEU A 106 -16.92 -1.67 -8.04
N VAL A 107 -16.52 -2.93 -7.90
CA VAL A 107 -17.08 -4.09 -8.59
C VAL A 107 -17.30 -5.21 -7.55
N ARG A 108 -16.92 -6.46 -7.85
CA ARG A 108 -17.15 -7.66 -7.02
C ARG A 108 -16.05 -7.96 -6.00
N GLY A 109 -14.92 -7.26 -6.04
CA GLY A 109 -13.82 -7.51 -5.10
C GLY A 109 -14.25 -7.20 -3.67
N CYS A 110 -13.86 -8.05 -2.72
CA CYS A 110 -14.18 -7.90 -1.31
C CYS A 110 -13.11 -8.57 -0.41
N VAL A 111 -11.85 -8.53 -0.84
CA VAL A 111 -10.72 -9.01 -0.04
C VAL A 111 -10.01 -7.80 0.60
N GLN A 112 -8.75 -7.95 1.00
CA GLN A 112 -8.06 -6.95 1.81
C GLN A 112 -8.07 -5.53 1.21
N GLU A 113 -7.66 -5.37 -0.06
CA GLU A 113 -7.66 -4.07 -0.75
C GLU A 113 -9.06 -3.48 -0.83
N GLU A 114 -10.06 -4.23 -1.30
CA GLU A 114 -11.39 -3.67 -1.48
C GLU A 114 -12.06 -3.32 -0.16
N ILE A 115 -11.89 -4.14 0.88
CA ILE A 115 -12.40 -3.84 2.22
C ILE A 115 -11.76 -2.55 2.74
N ARG A 116 -10.45 -2.36 2.52
CA ARG A 116 -9.75 -1.14 2.89
C ARG A 116 -10.36 0.10 2.23
N PHE A 117 -10.67 0.01 0.94
CA PHE A 117 -11.32 1.08 0.18
C PHE A 117 -12.75 1.35 0.64
N MET A 118 -13.44 0.37 1.24
CA MET A 118 -14.79 0.59 1.78
C MET A 118 -14.77 1.33 3.11
N PHE A 119 -13.84 1.02 4.02
CA PHE A 119 -13.80 1.71 5.31
C PHE A 119 -12.96 3.00 5.30
N ASN A 120 -12.09 3.20 4.30
CA ASN A 120 -11.44 4.47 3.95
C ASN A 120 -11.84 4.94 2.53
N PRO A 121 -13.08 5.41 2.28
CA PRO A 121 -13.55 5.73 0.92
C PRO A 121 -12.79 6.84 0.19
N GLU A 122 -12.02 7.67 0.91
CA GLU A 122 -11.13 8.66 0.30
C GLU A 122 -10.07 8.02 -0.62
N LEU A 123 -9.73 6.75 -0.40
CA LEU A 123 -8.84 5.98 -1.28
C LEU A 123 -9.39 5.86 -2.72
N ILE A 124 -10.71 5.83 -2.88
CA ILE A 124 -11.37 5.73 -4.19
C ILE A 124 -11.01 6.92 -5.08
N ALA A 125 -10.73 8.10 -4.50
CA ALA A 125 -10.27 9.26 -5.28
C ALA A 125 -8.98 8.96 -6.04
N GLY A 126 -8.07 8.14 -5.48
CA GLY A 126 -6.83 7.72 -6.15
C GLY A 126 -7.09 6.96 -7.44
N MET A 127 -8.18 6.18 -7.50
CA MET A 127 -8.56 5.40 -8.70
C MET A 127 -8.90 6.30 -9.91
N LEU A 128 -9.17 7.59 -9.69
CA LEU A 128 -9.50 8.54 -10.76
C LEU A 128 -8.25 8.96 -11.56
N PHE A 129 -7.11 9.14 -10.90
CA PHE A 129 -5.95 9.80 -11.51
C PHE A 129 -4.65 9.01 -11.43
N LEU A 130 -4.61 7.87 -10.72
CA LEU A 130 -3.44 7.01 -10.66
C LEU A 130 -3.54 5.88 -11.68
N PRO A 131 -2.72 5.87 -12.74
CA PRO A 131 -2.71 4.78 -13.72
C PRO A 131 -2.10 3.49 -13.13
N CYS A 132 -2.27 2.37 -13.85
CA CYS A 132 -1.69 1.07 -13.53
C CYS A 132 -0.23 1.18 -13.08
N MET A 133 0.14 0.53 -11.98
CA MET A 133 1.51 0.45 -11.48
C MET A 133 2.34 -0.50 -12.34
N ALA A 134 3.54 -0.05 -12.75
CA ALA A 134 4.57 -0.92 -13.30
C ALA A 134 5.36 -1.63 -12.18
N ASP A 135 6.17 -2.63 -12.53
CA ASP A 135 6.95 -3.43 -11.56
C ASP A 135 7.89 -2.59 -10.67
N ASN A 136 8.32 -1.43 -11.16
CA ASN A 136 9.21 -0.51 -10.46
C ASN A 136 8.49 0.59 -9.66
N GLU A 137 7.16 0.51 -9.53
CA GLU A 137 6.35 1.57 -8.95
C GLU A 137 5.57 1.10 -7.71
N ALA A 138 5.23 2.01 -6.83
CA ALA A 138 4.33 1.80 -5.70
C ALA A 138 3.51 3.08 -5.46
N ILE A 139 2.42 2.99 -4.72
CA ILE A 139 1.61 4.16 -4.36
C ILE A 139 1.61 4.30 -2.84
N GLU A 140 1.95 5.48 -2.35
CA GLU A 140 1.81 5.84 -0.94
C GLU A 140 0.65 6.83 -0.78
N ILE A 141 -0.19 6.58 0.21
CA ILE A 141 -1.35 7.41 0.53
C ILE A 141 -1.30 7.77 2.00
N VAL A 142 -1.31 9.06 2.31
CA VAL A 142 -1.22 9.56 3.68
C VAL A 142 -2.39 10.48 3.96
N GLY A 143 -3.07 10.27 5.09
CA GLY A 143 -4.09 11.19 5.57
C GLY A 143 -5.52 10.67 5.53
N THR A 144 -5.76 9.45 5.06
CA THR A 144 -7.11 8.93 4.95
C THR A 144 -7.76 8.69 6.32
N GLU A 145 -9.02 9.09 6.44
CA GLU A 145 -9.87 8.83 7.60
C GLU A 145 -10.61 7.50 7.44
N ARG A 146 -10.68 6.72 8.53
CA ARG A 146 -11.57 5.57 8.60
C ARG A 146 -12.96 6.02 9.02
N PHE A 147 -13.96 5.74 8.19
CA PHE A 147 -15.35 6.15 8.44
C PHE A 147 -16.23 5.01 8.96
N SER A 148 -15.87 3.76 8.67
CA SER A 148 -16.71 2.60 8.96
C SER A 148 -15.98 1.56 9.81
N SER A 149 -16.69 1.01 10.77
CA SER A 149 -16.33 -0.24 11.44
C SER A 149 -16.81 -1.41 10.58
N TYR A 150 -16.15 -2.55 10.65
CA TYR A 150 -16.56 -3.74 9.90
C TYR A 150 -16.26 -5.03 10.65
N THR A 151 -16.86 -6.13 10.19
CA THR A 151 -16.54 -7.50 10.61
C THR A 151 -16.48 -8.41 9.39
N GLY A 152 -15.83 -9.56 9.53
CA GLY A 152 -15.75 -10.58 8.48
C GLY A 152 -14.82 -10.18 7.32
N TYR A 153 -14.77 -11.05 6.32
CA TYR A 153 -13.87 -10.98 5.17
C TYR A 153 -14.49 -11.68 3.95
N ALA A 154 -14.20 -11.22 2.74
CA ALA A 154 -14.81 -11.76 1.51
C ALA A 154 -16.34 -11.80 1.62
N SER A 155 -16.97 -12.94 1.32
CA SER A 155 -18.43 -13.11 1.38
C SER A 155 -19.03 -12.85 2.77
N SER A 156 -18.23 -12.92 3.84
CA SER A 156 -18.66 -12.64 5.22
C SER A 156 -18.48 -11.17 5.65
N PHE A 157 -18.00 -10.29 4.76
CA PHE A 157 -17.82 -8.86 5.06
C PHE A 157 -19.15 -8.20 5.45
N ARG A 158 -19.17 -7.51 6.59
CA ARG A 158 -20.32 -6.75 7.10
C ARG A 158 -19.88 -5.37 7.58
N PHE A 159 -20.65 -4.36 7.20
CA PHE A 159 -20.58 -3.03 7.80
C PHE A 159 -21.06 -3.13 9.25
N ASN A 160 -20.31 -2.54 10.18
CA ASN A 160 -20.56 -2.63 11.62
C ASN A 160 -20.72 -1.24 12.27
N GLY A 161 -21.23 -0.26 11.53
CA GLY A 161 -21.52 1.07 12.05
C GLY A 161 -20.40 2.09 11.85
N ASP A 162 -20.59 3.26 12.45
CA ASP A 162 -19.64 4.37 12.40
C ASP A 162 -18.29 4.01 13.03
N TYR A 163 -17.23 4.59 12.48
CA TYR A 163 -15.92 4.62 13.13
C TYR A 163 -15.50 6.06 13.34
N VAL A 164 -15.24 6.41 14.60
CA VAL A 164 -14.67 7.72 14.94
C VAL A 164 -13.16 7.57 14.95
N ASP A 165 -12.51 8.01 13.87
CA ASP A 165 -11.06 7.92 13.75
C ASP A 165 -10.35 8.86 14.74
N LYS A 166 -9.62 8.25 15.67
CA LYS A 166 -8.87 8.92 16.74
C LYS A 166 -7.38 9.02 16.43
N LYS A 167 -6.93 8.62 15.23
CA LYS A 167 -5.54 8.82 14.84
C LYS A 167 -5.22 10.32 14.84
N ASP A 168 -4.03 10.63 15.34
CA ASP A 168 -3.50 11.99 15.39
C ASP A 168 -3.39 12.61 13.98
N ILE A 169 -3.21 13.92 13.95
CA ILE A 169 -2.94 14.68 12.73
C ILE A 169 -1.46 15.06 12.68
N ASP A 170 -0.84 14.94 11.52
CA ASP A 170 0.55 15.36 11.29
C ASP A 170 0.68 16.88 11.07
N VAL A 171 1.92 17.36 10.93
CA VAL A 171 2.20 18.79 10.74
C VAL A 171 1.67 19.36 9.41
N LEU A 172 1.29 18.50 8.47
CA LEU A 172 0.70 18.88 7.18
C LEU A 172 -0.84 18.82 7.21
N GLY A 173 -1.45 18.58 8.37
CA GLY A 173 -2.91 18.50 8.48
C GLY A 173 -3.48 17.19 7.96
N ARG A 174 -2.69 16.11 7.90
CA ARG A 174 -3.11 14.79 7.42
C ARG A 174 -3.29 13.85 8.60
N ARG A 175 -4.31 12.99 8.57
CA ARG A 175 -4.41 11.86 9.52
C ARG A 175 -3.10 11.05 9.48
N LYS A 176 -2.60 10.60 10.63
CA LYS A 176 -1.44 9.68 10.72
C LYS A 176 -1.79 8.25 10.31
N THR A 177 -2.50 8.11 9.20
CA THR A 177 -2.75 6.87 8.47
C THR A 177 -1.85 6.91 7.25
N ARG A 178 -0.86 6.02 7.18
CA ARG A 178 0.08 5.91 6.05
C ARG A 178 -0.07 4.53 5.42
N ILE A 179 -0.62 4.50 4.21
CA ILE A 179 -0.89 3.29 3.45
C ILE A 179 0.10 3.20 2.30
N VAL A 180 0.62 2.01 2.04
CA VAL A 180 1.43 1.73 0.85
C VAL A 180 0.77 0.59 0.07
N ALA A 181 0.35 0.91 -1.16
CA ALA A 181 -0.17 -0.03 -2.13
C ALA A 181 0.97 -0.59 -2.99
N ILE A 182 1.16 -1.91 -2.89
CA ILE A 182 2.11 -2.68 -3.68
C ILE A 182 1.41 -3.92 -4.22
N ASP A 183 1.52 -4.14 -5.54
CA ASP A 183 0.91 -5.29 -6.20
C ASP A 183 1.89 -6.45 -6.32
N ALA A 184 1.44 -7.67 -6.01
CA ALA A 184 2.22 -8.89 -6.19
C ALA A 184 1.93 -9.56 -7.55
N LEU A 185 2.80 -10.47 -7.98
CA LEU A 185 2.55 -11.28 -9.16
C LEU A 185 1.30 -12.14 -8.94
N CYS A 186 0.39 -12.12 -9.91
CA CYS A 186 -0.84 -12.90 -9.85
C CYS A 186 -0.55 -14.37 -10.19
N CYS A 187 -0.76 -15.26 -9.22
CA CYS A 187 -0.66 -16.72 -9.38
C CYS A 187 0.62 -17.21 -10.10
N PRO A 188 1.83 -16.76 -9.69
CA PRO A 188 3.08 -17.13 -10.37
C PRO A 188 3.42 -18.62 -10.25
N GLY A 189 2.77 -19.36 -9.35
CA GLY A 189 3.05 -20.77 -9.09
C GLY A 189 4.52 -20.97 -8.73
N LYS A 190 5.19 -21.94 -9.36
CA LYS A 190 6.64 -22.19 -9.11
C LYS A 190 7.56 -21.12 -9.71
N SER A 191 7.07 -20.26 -10.61
CA SER A 191 7.91 -19.23 -11.22
C SER A 191 8.32 -18.13 -10.23
N GLN A 192 7.60 -17.98 -9.11
CA GLN A 192 7.95 -17.04 -8.04
C GLN A 192 9.36 -17.27 -7.47
N TYR A 193 9.85 -18.51 -7.51
CA TYR A 193 11.17 -18.87 -6.99
C TYR A 193 12.30 -18.68 -8.00
N ARG A 194 11.98 -18.29 -9.25
CA ARG A 194 12.99 -17.93 -10.23
C ARG A 194 13.55 -16.55 -9.89
N LEU A 195 14.77 -16.29 -10.35
CA LEU A 195 15.47 -15.04 -10.10
C LEU A 195 14.61 -13.82 -10.49
N GLU A 196 13.93 -13.87 -11.63
CA GLU A 196 13.09 -12.77 -12.11
C GLU A 196 11.91 -12.50 -11.17
N GLY A 197 11.26 -13.57 -10.67
CA GLY A 197 10.16 -13.47 -9.71
C GLY A 197 10.62 -12.88 -8.37
N LEU A 198 11.69 -13.43 -7.80
CA LEU A 198 12.28 -12.94 -6.56
C LEU A 198 12.73 -11.47 -6.67
N LEU A 199 13.40 -11.12 -7.77
CA LEU A 199 13.89 -9.76 -8.01
C LEU A 199 12.73 -8.76 -8.19
N ARG A 200 11.65 -9.18 -8.86
CA ARG A 200 10.46 -8.35 -9.03
C ARG A 200 9.81 -8.05 -7.68
N GLU A 201 9.54 -9.07 -6.86
CA GLU A 201 8.85 -8.88 -5.58
C GLU A 201 9.68 -8.11 -4.57
N ILE A 202 10.99 -8.39 -4.46
CA ILE A 202 11.86 -7.62 -3.55
C ILE A 202 11.95 -6.14 -3.94
N ASN A 203 12.00 -5.84 -5.24
CA ASN A 203 12.08 -4.46 -5.72
C ASN A 203 10.76 -3.72 -5.60
N LYS A 204 9.63 -4.40 -5.83
CA LYS A 204 8.28 -3.85 -5.60
C LYS A 204 8.10 -3.45 -4.14
N ALA A 205 8.41 -4.36 -3.22
CA ALA A 205 8.35 -4.10 -1.79
C ALA A 205 9.35 -3.01 -1.37
N PHE A 206 10.58 -3.02 -1.90
CA PHE A 206 11.55 -1.94 -1.69
C PHE A 206 11.01 -0.57 -2.12
N CYS A 207 10.36 -0.48 -3.30
CA CYS A 207 9.74 0.75 -3.80
C CYS A 207 8.61 1.23 -2.88
N GLY A 208 7.84 0.32 -2.29
CA GLY A 208 6.83 0.66 -1.29
C GLY A 208 7.42 1.22 0.00
N PHE A 209 8.39 0.51 0.58
CA PHE A 209 8.94 0.80 1.91
C PHE A 209 10.02 1.89 1.95
N MET A 210 10.55 2.31 0.80
CA MET A 210 11.55 3.37 0.77
C MET A 210 10.98 4.67 1.33
N ASP A 211 11.76 5.29 2.22
CA ASP A 211 11.49 6.61 2.77
C ASP A 211 12.16 7.67 1.90
N GLN A 212 11.38 8.49 1.21
CA GLN A 212 11.94 9.54 0.35
C GLN A 212 12.81 10.54 1.13
N CYS A 213 12.56 10.76 2.42
CA CYS A 213 13.42 11.63 3.24
C CYS A 213 14.85 11.09 3.36
N LYS A 214 15.04 9.78 3.14
CA LYS A 214 16.34 9.09 3.12
C LYS A 214 16.84 8.82 1.70
N CYS A 215 16.25 9.43 0.66
CA CYS A 215 16.63 9.25 -0.75
C CYS A 215 18.15 9.37 -0.98
N HIS A 216 18.80 10.37 -0.37
CA HIS A 216 20.25 10.54 -0.48
C HIS A 216 21.07 9.37 0.10
N GLN A 217 20.59 8.72 1.17
CA GLN A 217 21.27 7.56 1.76
C GLN A 217 21.13 6.33 0.84
N TYR A 218 19.93 6.13 0.28
CA TYR A 218 19.71 5.11 -0.74
C TYR A 218 20.61 5.35 -1.95
N GLN A 219 20.63 6.56 -2.52
CA GLN A 219 21.49 6.90 -3.67
C GLN A 219 22.97 6.61 -3.42
N GLN A 220 23.48 6.82 -2.21
CA GLN A 220 24.88 6.48 -1.87
C GLN A 220 25.13 4.97 -1.90
N LEU A 221 24.21 4.15 -1.37
CA LEU A 221 24.31 2.69 -1.49
C LEU A 221 24.38 2.22 -2.95
N PHE A 222 23.67 2.90 -3.84
CA PHE A 222 23.59 2.55 -5.25
C PHE A 222 24.75 3.10 -6.11
N LYS A 223 25.61 3.99 -5.58
CA LYS A 223 26.77 4.53 -6.31
C LYS A 223 27.99 3.60 -6.33
N ASP A 224 28.13 2.74 -5.32
CA ASP A 224 29.33 1.90 -5.14
C ASP A 224 29.41 0.71 -6.10
N ASP A 225 28.39 0.43 -6.92
CA ASP A 225 28.42 -0.66 -7.91
C ASP A 225 29.34 -0.36 -9.12
N GLN A 226 29.85 0.87 -9.26
CA GLN A 226 30.79 1.25 -10.34
C GLN A 226 32.16 1.74 -9.89
N THR A 227 32.38 2.03 -8.60
CA THR A 227 33.70 2.41 -8.08
C THR A 227 34.33 1.27 -7.28
N VAL A 228 35.14 0.47 -7.96
CA VAL A 228 36.10 -0.44 -7.32
C VAL A 228 37.02 0.38 -6.40
N LYS A 229 37.04 0.00 -5.11
CA LYS A 229 37.84 0.50 -3.98
C LYS A 229 37.22 1.65 -3.16
N ALA A 230 36.51 1.28 -2.09
CA ALA A 230 36.65 1.96 -0.80
C ALA A 230 36.43 0.98 0.35
N THR A 231 37.51 0.67 1.05
CA THR A 231 37.52 0.14 2.41
C THR A 231 36.85 1.14 3.34
N GLY A 232 35.69 0.78 3.89
CA GLY A 232 35.05 1.56 4.94
C GLY A 232 33.65 1.04 5.20
N GLY A 233 33.51 0.13 6.17
CA GLY A 233 32.20 -0.33 6.62
C GLY A 233 31.39 0.85 7.16
N ARG A 234 30.43 1.34 6.35
CA ARG A 234 29.36 2.21 6.84
C ARG A 234 28.15 1.33 7.10
N SER A 235 27.87 1.11 8.37
CA SER A 235 26.61 0.53 8.81
C SER A 235 25.52 1.56 8.57
N ILE A 236 24.64 1.32 7.60
CA ILE A 236 23.38 2.08 7.51
C ILE A 236 22.32 1.24 8.20
N VAL A 237 22.12 1.54 9.49
CA VAL A 237 21.10 0.93 10.32
C VAL A 237 19.74 1.55 9.92
N ASN A 238 18.71 0.70 9.70
CA ASN A 238 17.30 1.09 9.50
C ASN A 238 16.96 1.83 8.17
N LEU A 239 17.36 1.27 7.03
CA LEU A 239 16.86 1.69 5.70
C LEU A 239 15.57 1.00 5.28
N LEU A 240 15.27 -0.17 5.83
CA LEU A 240 14.11 -0.97 5.44
C LEU A 240 13.28 -1.17 6.71
N VAL A 241 12.22 -0.39 6.85
CA VAL A 241 11.24 -0.56 7.92
C VAL A 241 10.25 -1.60 7.42
N GLY A 242 10.36 -2.83 7.93
CA GLY A 242 9.35 -3.88 7.79
C GLY A 242 9.08 -4.32 6.36
N PHE A 243 9.72 -5.41 5.92
CA PHE A 243 9.12 -6.25 4.89
C PHE A 243 8.09 -7.15 5.59
N PRO A 244 6.77 -6.97 5.39
CA PRO A 244 5.87 -8.09 5.55
C PRO A 244 6.31 -9.12 4.52
N PHE A 245 6.79 -10.26 5.00
CA PHE A 245 6.84 -11.46 4.17
C PHE A 245 5.40 -11.72 3.72
N VAL A 246 5.08 -11.38 2.47
CA VAL A 246 3.87 -11.88 1.84
C VAL A 246 4.29 -13.04 0.97
N ILE A 247 4.09 -14.25 1.51
CA ILE A 247 3.85 -15.43 0.67
C ILE A 247 2.39 -15.30 0.26
N PHE A 248 2.13 -15.01 -1.02
CA PHE A 248 0.83 -15.20 -1.64
C PHE A 248 0.71 -16.64 -2.14
#